data_AF-A0AB74QWC7-F1
#
_entry.id   AF-A0AB74QWC7-F1
#
_cell.length_a   1.000
_cell.length_b   1.000
_cell.length_c   1.000
_cell.angle_alpha   90.00
_cell.angle_beta   90.00
_cell.angle_gamma   90.00
#
_symmetry.space_group_name_H-M   'P 1'
#
loop_
_entity.id
_entity.type
_entity.pdbx_description
1 polymer ?
#
loop_
_entity_poly.entity_id
_entity_poly.type
_entity_poly.pdbx_seq_one_letter_code
_entity_poly.pdbx_strand_id
1 'polypeptide(L)' 'MKEFWDSLTKEQQSTLAASVGSTPGYLRLVFNGYKKAGFNLAKKLENITSGQITKYDLRPDIYSKQ' A
#
# COMPACT_ATOMS: atom_id res chain seq x y z
N MET A 1 -6.43 -3.37 -5.52
CA MET A 1 -5.16 -3.33 -4.75
C MET A 1 -4.19 -4.46 -5.10
N LYS A 2 -4.62 -5.73 -5.02
CA LYS A 2 -3.75 -6.87 -5.38
C LYS A 2 -3.24 -6.80 -6.82
N GLU A 3 -4.10 -6.50 -7.78
CA GLU A 3 -3.71 -6.40 -9.20
C GLU A 3 -2.66 -5.32 -9.45
N PHE A 4 -2.75 -4.19 -8.74
CA PHE A 4 -1.72 -3.16 -8.79
C PHE A 4 -0.38 -3.72 -8.30
N TRP A 5 -0.35 -4.41 -7.16
CA TRP A 5 0.87 -5.03 -6.65
C TRP A 5 1.45 -6.09 -7.59
N ASP A 6 0.59 -6.95 -8.16
CA ASP A 6 0.97 -7.97 -9.14
C ASP A 6 1.44 -7.36 -10.48
N SER A 7 0.98 -6.16 -10.84
CA SER A 7 1.44 -5.43 -12.03
C SER A 7 2.84 -4.83 -11.87
N LEU A 8 3.31 -4.63 -10.64
CA LEU A 8 4.63 -4.06 -10.36
C LEU A 8 5.73 -5.13 -10.51
N THR A 9 6.86 -4.75 -11.10
CA THR A 9 8.06 -5.59 -11.11
C THR A 9 8.67 -5.71 -9.72
N LYS A 10 9.51 -6.73 -9.49
CA LYS A 10 10.23 -6.91 -8.20
C LYS A 10 11.03 -5.66 -7.79
N GLU A 11 11.63 -4.97 -8.76
CA GLU A 11 12.35 -3.72 -8.52
C GLU A 11 11.41 -2.61 -8.10
N GLN A 12 10.29 -2.42 -8.80
CA GLN A 12 9.29 -1.41 -8.43
C GLN A 12 8.69 -1.68 -7.05
N GLN A 13 8.41 -2.95 -6.71
CA GLN A 13 7.94 -3.34 -5.39
C GLN A 13 8.97 -3.01 -4.30
N SER A 14 10.25 -3.26 -4.57
CA SER A 14 11.34 -2.95 -3.65
C SER A 14 11.52 -1.44 -3.47
N THR A 15 11.49 -0.67 -4.56
CA THR A 15 11.56 0.80 -4.53
C THR A 15 10.38 1.39 -3.78
N LEU A 16 9.15 0.91 -4.05
CA LEU A 16 7.95 1.36 -3.34
C LEU A 16 8.09 1.11 -1.83
N ALA A 17 8.54 -0.09 -1.46
CA ALA A 17 8.80 -0.48 -0.08
C ALA A 17 9.82 0.44 0.59
N ALA A 18 10.96 0.67 -0.07
CA ALA A 18 12.00 1.56 0.42
C ALA A 18 11.48 3.00 0.61
N SER A 19 10.71 3.52 -0.36
CA SER A 19 10.13 4.87 -0.28
C SER A 19 9.14 5.04 0.88
N VAL A 20 8.36 4.00 1.22
CA VAL A 20 7.45 4.06 2.37
C VAL A 20 8.12 3.70 3.70
N GLY A 21 9.39 3.24 3.67
CA GLY A 21 10.10 2.75 4.85
C GLY A 21 9.58 1.39 5.33
N SER A 22 9.25 0.50 4.39
CA SER A 22 8.74 -0.84 4.66
C SER A 22 9.44 -1.89 3.80
N THR A 23 8.99 -3.14 3.88
CA THR A 23 9.52 -4.24 3.08
C THR A 23 8.50 -4.69 2.02
N PRO A 24 8.96 -5.14 0.84
CA PRO A 24 8.05 -5.58 -0.21
C PRO A 24 7.20 -6.78 0.23
N GLY A 25 7.74 -7.66 1.09
CA GLY A 25 6.97 -8.75 1.69
C GLY A 25 5.82 -8.27 2.57
N TYR A 26 6.05 -7.26 3.42
CA TYR A 26 4.98 -6.69 4.24
C TYR A 26 3.94 -5.97 3.39
N LEU A 27 4.38 -5.18 2.41
CA LEU A 27 3.47 -4.52 1.47
C LEU A 27 2.60 -5.53 0.73
N ARG A 28 3.16 -6.63 0.24
CA ARG A 28 2.38 -7.70 -0.41
C ARG A 28 1.26 -8.22 0.50
N LEU A 29 1.53 -8.42 1.80
CA LEU A 29 0.50 -8.84 2.75
C LEU A 29 -0.58 -7.77 2.93
N VAL A 30 -0.18 -6.50 2.94
CA VAL A 30 -1.10 -5.36 3.03
C VAL A 30 -1.99 -5.26 1.78
N PHE A 31 -1.40 -5.32 0.59
CA PHE A 31 -2.14 -5.24 -0.68
C PHE A 31 -3.08 -6.43 -0.91
N ASN A 32 -2.73 -7.60 -0.38
CA ASN A 32 -3.59 -8.78 -0.36
C ASN A 32 -4.65 -8.75 0.75
N GLY A 33 -4.62 -7.77 1.66
CA GLY A 33 -5.58 -7.67 2.77
C GLY A 33 -5.29 -8.58 3.96
N TYR A 34 -4.16 -9.31 3.98
CA TYR A 34 -3.75 -10.14 5.12
C TYR A 34 -3.23 -9.31 6.30
N LYS A 35 -2.66 -8.13 6.04
CA LYS A 35 -2.16 -7.21 7.07
C LYS A 35 -2.77 -5.82 6.91
N LYS A 36 -2.98 -5.17 8.04
CA LYS A 36 -3.41 -3.76 8.08
C LYS A 36 -2.21 -2.85 7.92
N ALA A 37 -2.26 -1.94 6.96
CA ALA A 37 -1.27 -0.86 6.85
C ALA A 37 -1.29 0.02 8.11
N GLY A 38 -0.12 0.46 8.57
CA GLY A 38 -0.05 1.54 9.55
C GLY A 38 -0.68 2.83 9.01
N PHE A 39 -1.20 3.69 9.88
CA PHE A 39 -1.85 4.94 9.48
C PHE A 39 -0.96 5.82 8.59
N ASN A 40 0.29 6.03 9.02
CA ASN A 40 1.29 6.77 8.25
C ASN A 40 1.70 6.06 6.96
N LEU A 41 1.76 4.72 6.97
CA LEU A 41 2.09 3.92 5.79
C LEU A 41 1.01 4.09 4.72
N ALA A 42 -0.27 4.03 5.10
CA ALA A 42 -1.38 4.18 4.18
C ALA A 42 -1.38 5.55 3.49
N LYS A 43 -1.10 6.62 4.24
CA LYS A 43 -1.00 7.98 3.70
C LYS A 43 0.20 8.14 2.75
N LYS A 44 1.36 7.55 3.10
CA LYS A 44 2.53 7.55 2.20
C LYS A 44 2.28 6.77 0.92
N LEU A 45 1.65 5.60 1.02
CA LEU A 45 1.29 4.76 -0.12
C LEU A 45 0.37 5.51 -1.09
N GLU A 46 -0.67 6.17 -0.59
CA GLU A 46 -1.57 6.98 -1.41
C GLU A 46 -0.81 8.08 -2.18
N ASN A 47 0.11 8.76 -1.50
CA ASN A 47 0.91 9.83 -2.12
C ASN A 47 1.86 9.28 -3.20
N ILE A 48 2.60 8.20 -2.90
CA ILE A 48 3.56 7.60 -3.84
C ILE A 48 2.87 6.95 -5.04
N THR A 49 1.70 6.33 -4.82
CA THR A 49 0.90 5.72 -5.88
C THR A 49 0.01 6.72 -6.61
N SER A 50 0.14 8.03 -6.33
CA SER A 50 -0.67 9.10 -6.92
C SER A 50 -2.18 8.81 -6.88
N GLY A 51 -2.65 8.20 -5.78
CA GLY A 51 -4.07 7.86 -5.60
C GLY A 51 -4.53 6.56 -6.26
N GLN A 52 -3.67 5.78 -6.93
CA GLN A 52 -4.05 4.43 -7.40
C GLN A 52 -4.39 3.49 -6.24
N ILE A 53 -3.74 3.67 -5.09
CA ILE A 53 -4.05 2.94 -3.86
C ILE A 53 -4.44 3.97 -2.83
N THR A 54 -5.71 3.96 -2.45
CA THR A 54 -6.18 4.92 -1.46
C THR A 54 -6.01 4.38 -0.05
N LYS A 55 -5.85 5.29 0.92
CA LYS A 55 -5.84 4.92 2.34
C LYS A 55 -7.16 4.28 2.79
N TYR A 56 -8.26 4.54 2.09
CA TYR A 56 -9.56 3.92 2.31
C TYR A 56 -9.55 2.43 1.95
N ASP A 57 -8.88 2.05 0.85
CA ASP A 57 -8.73 0.63 0.49
C ASP A 57 -7.84 -0.10 1.50
N LEU A 58 -6.77 0.55 1.98
CA LEU A 58 -5.82 -0.03 2.93
C LEU A 58 -6.35 -0.13 4.36
N ARG A 59 -7.15 0.85 4.78
CA ARG A 59 -7.70 0.99 6.14
C ARG A 59 -9.15 1.49 6.09
N PRO A 60 -10.08 0.67 5.55
CA PRO A 60 -11.50 1.01 5.53
C PRO A 60 -12.09 1.12 6.95
N ASP A 61 -11.40 0.56 7.96
CA ASP A 61 -11.77 0.64 9.37
C ASP A 61 -11.53 2.02 10.00
N ILE A 62 -10.58 2.82 9.48
CA ILE A 62 -10.28 4.17 10.01
C ILE A 62 -10.85 5.24 9.10
N TYR A 63 -10.66 5.08 7.79
CA TYR A 63 -11.07 6.07 6.82
C TYR A 63 -12.46 5.70 6.31
N SER A 64 -13.49 6.31 6.90
CA SER A 64 -14.84 6.26 6.33
C SER A 64 -14.84 7.06 5.03
N LYS A 65 -15.31 6.47 3.91
CA LYS A 65 -15.65 7.24 2.71
C LYS A 65 -16.75 8.21 3.11
N GLN A 66 -16.39 9.48 3.23
CA GLN A 66 -17.33 10.56 3.52
C GLN A 66 -18.06 10.96 2.24
#